data_AF-A0A7M7K579-F1
#
_entry.id   AF-A0A7M7K579-F1
#
_cell.length_a   1.000
_cell.length_b   1.000
_cell.length_c   1.000
_cell.angle_alpha   90.00
_cell.angle_beta   90.00
_cell.angle_gamma   90.00
#
_symmetry.space_group_name_H-M   'P 1'
#
loop_
_entity.id
_entity.type
_entity.pdbx_description
1 polymer ?
#
loop_
_entity_poly.entity_id
_entity_poly.type
_entity_poly.pdbx_seq_one_letter_code
_entity_poly.pdbx_strand_id
1 'polypeptide(L)'
;MSKSAPQRTSGWPTRGNPQAQYQGKYMASNPSNVLSFTLNRTVNLYPLTNYTFGTKEPLYEKDPSVPARFQRMRDEFDKVGMRRSVEGVLLVHEHGLPHVLLLQLGATFFKLPGGELNPGEDEVDGLKRLMTETLGRQDGVKQDWTIEDAVGNWWRPNFEPAQYPYILPHITKPKEHKRLFLVQLQEKVC
;
A
#
# COMPACT_ATOMS: atom_id res chain seq x y z
N MET A 1 -12.51 49.90 57.25
CA MET A 1 -13.31 49.16 56.25
C MET A 1 -12.47 48.01 55.73
N SER A 2 -12.83 46.80 56.15
CA SER A 2 -12.17 45.51 55.91
C SER A 2 -12.31 45.05 54.46
N LYS A 3 -11.23 44.55 53.84
CA LYS A 3 -11.29 43.78 52.59
C LYS A 3 -10.65 42.42 52.81
N SER A 4 -11.51 41.39 52.89
CA SER A 4 -11.17 39.97 52.97
C SER A 4 -10.83 39.42 51.58
N ALA A 5 -9.79 38.57 51.51
CA ALA A 5 -9.33 37.90 50.30
C ALA A 5 -10.27 36.78 49.84
N PRO A 6 -10.39 36.47 48.53
CA PRO A 6 -11.09 35.28 48.07
C PRO A 6 -10.13 34.08 47.94
N GLN A 7 -10.49 32.99 48.62
CA GLN A 7 -9.83 31.67 48.55
C GLN A 7 -9.99 31.04 47.15
N ARG A 8 -8.91 30.41 46.67
CA ARG A 8 -8.90 29.53 45.50
C ARG A 8 -9.52 28.18 45.87
N THR A 9 -10.52 27.74 45.11
CA THR A 9 -10.97 26.34 45.10
C THR A 9 -10.79 25.77 43.70
N SER A 10 -9.79 24.92 43.53
CA SER A 10 -9.59 24.09 42.34
C SER A 10 -10.45 22.83 42.45
N GLY A 11 -11.49 22.72 41.62
CA GLY A 11 -12.35 21.54 41.52
C GLY A 11 -12.70 21.24 40.07
N TRP A 12 -12.67 19.96 39.70
CA TRP A 12 -13.03 19.45 38.38
C TRP A 12 -14.56 19.50 38.17
N PRO A 13 -15.08 19.89 36.99
CA PRO A 13 -16.53 19.88 36.77
C PRO A 13 -17.05 18.45 36.55
N THR A 14 -17.91 18.01 37.47
CA THR A 14 -18.71 16.77 37.38
C THR A 14 -19.86 16.90 36.36
N ARG A 15 -20.11 15.77 35.67
CA ARG A 15 -21.09 15.52 34.60
C ARG A 15 -22.46 16.20 34.78
N GLY A 16 -22.84 16.98 33.77
CA GLY A 16 -24.24 17.25 33.41
C GLY A 16 -24.53 16.64 32.03
N ASN A 17 -25.60 15.85 31.95
CA ASN A 17 -26.07 15.18 30.74
C ASN A 17 -26.98 16.14 29.94
N PRO A 18 -26.76 16.30 28.62
CA PRO A 18 -27.89 16.47 27.70
C PRO A 18 -27.89 15.39 26.62
N GLN A 19 -29.00 14.65 26.53
CA GLN A 19 -29.32 13.80 25.39
C GLN A 19 -29.29 14.62 24.10
N ALA A 20 -28.35 14.28 23.22
CA ALA A 20 -28.43 14.58 21.79
C ALA A 20 -28.30 13.24 21.06
N GLN A 21 -29.43 12.70 20.60
CA GLN A 21 -29.47 11.54 19.72
C GLN A 21 -28.92 11.94 18.34
N TYR A 22 -27.61 11.78 18.14
CA TYR A 22 -27.03 11.64 16.81
C TYR A 22 -27.01 10.16 16.45
N GLN A 23 -28.00 9.73 15.66
CA GLN A 23 -28.08 8.36 15.14
C GLN A 23 -27.18 8.23 13.90
N GLY A 24 -25.87 8.14 14.12
CA GLY A 24 -24.92 7.70 13.11
C GLY A 24 -25.00 6.18 12.96
N LYS A 25 -25.52 5.70 11.82
CA LYS A 25 -25.49 4.28 11.44
C LYS A 25 -24.06 3.87 11.09
N TYR A 26 -23.24 3.60 12.10
CA TYR A 26 -22.06 2.76 11.92
C TYR A 26 -22.48 1.34 12.23
N MET A 27 -22.42 0.47 11.21
CA MET A 27 -22.57 -0.97 11.38
C MET A 27 -21.62 -1.40 12.50
N ALA A 28 -22.17 -1.89 13.61
CA ALA A 28 -21.41 -2.50 14.68
C ALA A 28 -20.88 -3.85 14.16
N SER A 29 -19.73 -3.84 13.49
CA SER A 29 -18.94 -5.05 13.33
C SER A 29 -18.41 -5.41 14.73
N ASN A 30 -18.64 -6.67 15.13
CA ASN A 30 -18.26 -7.17 16.43
C ASN A 30 -16.73 -6.97 16.64
N PRO A 31 -16.27 -6.19 17.64
CA PRO A 31 -14.85 -5.83 17.79
C PRO A 31 -13.94 -7.03 18.00
N SER A 32 -14.47 -8.16 18.48
CA SER A 32 -13.73 -9.43 18.60
C SER A 32 -13.30 -10.02 17.25
N ASN A 33 -14.06 -9.80 16.16
CA ASN A 33 -13.66 -10.24 14.83
C ASN A 33 -12.56 -9.36 14.24
N VAL A 34 -12.58 -8.05 14.50
CA VAL A 34 -11.57 -7.12 13.98
C VAL A 34 -10.21 -7.37 14.62
N LEU A 35 -10.18 -7.65 15.93
CA LEU A 35 -8.95 -8.01 16.66
C LEU A 35 -8.36 -9.36 16.20
N SER A 36 -9.22 -10.32 15.84
CA SER A 36 -8.81 -11.62 15.29
C SER A 36 -8.01 -11.47 13.99
N PHE A 37 -8.51 -10.67 13.03
CA PHE A 37 -7.81 -10.39 11.78
C PHE A 37 -6.48 -9.64 11.97
N THR A 38 -6.36 -8.79 12.99
CA THR A 38 -5.09 -8.09 13.31
C THR A 38 -4.07 -8.96 14.02
N LEU A 39 -4.49 -10.08 14.64
CA LEU A 39 -3.61 -10.94 15.43
C LEU A 39 -3.02 -12.06 14.57
N ASN A 40 -3.85 -12.73 13.76
CA ASN A 40 -3.42 -13.80 12.87
C ASN A 40 -4.24 -13.75 11.57
N ARG A 41 -3.61 -13.32 10.47
CA ARG A 41 -4.24 -13.34 9.15
C ARG A 41 -3.85 -14.60 8.40
N THR A 42 -4.83 -15.45 8.11
CA THR A 42 -4.64 -16.62 7.25
C THR A 42 -4.61 -16.19 5.79
N VAL A 43 -3.60 -16.67 5.05
CA VAL A 43 -3.44 -16.44 3.61
C VAL A 43 -3.44 -17.80 2.93
N ASN A 44 -4.28 -17.98 1.91
CA ASN A 44 -4.31 -19.23 1.17
C ASN A 44 -3.23 -19.21 0.09
N LEU A 45 -2.39 -20.23 0.06
CA LEU A 45 -1.41 -20.42 -1.01
C LEU A 45 -1.83 -21.62 -1.84
N TYR A 46 -1.56 -21.54 -3.13
CA TYR A 46 -1.81 -22.63 -4.07
C TYR A 46 -0.51 -23.07 -4.75
N PRO A 47 -0.45 -24.32 -5.25
CA PRO A 47 0.72 -24.83 -5.94
C PRO A 47 1.13 -23.93 -7.11
N LEU A 48 2.43 -23.72 -7.33
CA LEU A 48 2.93 -23.00 -8.51
C LEU A 48 2.38 -23.58 -9.82
N THR A 49 2.21 -24.90 -9.89
CA THR A 49 1.65 -25.62 -11.04
C THR A 49 0.20 -25.26 -11.38
N ASN A 50 -0.52 -24.54 -10.51
CA ASN A 50 -1.87 -24.05 -10.79
C ASN A 50 -1.88 -22.82 -11.72
N TYR A 51 -0.72 -22.18 -11.91
CA TYR A 51 -0.60 -20.95 -12.68
C TYR A 51 0.17 -21.19 -13.97
N THR A 52 -0.35 -20.66 -15.07
CA THR A 52 0.30 -20.70 -16.39
C THR A 52 0.89 -19.34 -16.71
N PHE A 53 2.12 -19.34 -17.22
CA PHE A 53 2.83 -18.13 -17.60
C PHE A 53 2.84 -17.99 -19.12
N GLY A 54 1.97 -17.13 -19.62
CA GLY A 54 1.96 -16.75 -21.03
C GLY A 54 3.00 -15.68 -21.34
N THR A 55 3.32 -15.54 -22.62
CA THR A 55 4.10 -14.41 -23.15
C THR A 55 3.17 -13.36 -23.72
N LYS A 56 3.51 -12.09 -23.50
CA LYS A 56 2.84 -10.93 -24.09
C LYS A 56 3.87 -9.98 -24.71
N GLU A 57 3.39 -8.92 -25.32
CA GLU A 57 4.25 -7.87 -25.85
C GLU A 57 5.18 -7.29 -24.77
N PRO A 58 6.45 -6.97 -25.12
CA PRO A 58 7.40 -6.40 -24.18
C PRO A 58 6.89 -5.11 -23.54
N LEU A 59 7.00 -5.04 -22.21
CA LEU A 59 6.73 -3.82 -21.46
C LEU A 59 8.06 -3.08 -21.24
N TYR A 60 8.14 -1.84 -21.75
CA TYR A 60 9.34 -1.01 -21.60
C TYR A 60 9.26 -0.16 -20.34
N GLU A 61 10.40 -0.01 -19.67
CA GLU A 61 10.55 0.96 -18.58
C GLU A 61 10.36 2.38 -19.11
N LYS A 62 9.68 3.22 -18.32
CA LYS A 62 9.45 4.64 -18.68
C LYS A 62 10.76 5.41 -18.83
N ASP A 63 11.75 5.09 -18.00
CA ASP A 63 13.00 5.84 -17.91
C ASP A 63 14.15 5.05 -18.56
N PRO A 64 14.85 5.64 -19.56
CA PRO A 64 15.91 4.93 -20.29
C PRO A 64 17.18 4.74 -19.45
N SER A 65 17.30 5.44 -18.32
CA SER A 65 18.47 5.37 -17.44
C SER A 65 18.13 5.82 -16.02
N VAL A 66 19.00 5.47 -15.06
CA VAL A 66 18.88 5.90 -13.67
C VAL A 66 18.90 7.43 -13.51
N PRO A 67 19.78 8.20 -14.20
CA PRO A 67 19.72 9.66 -14.17
C PRO A 67 18.40 10.22 -14.70
N ALA A 68 17.88 9.70 -15.81
CA ALA A 68 16.60 10.14 -16.38
C ALA A 68 15.43 9.93 -15.38
N ARG A 69 15.42 8.78 -14.68
CA ARG A 69 14.44 8.49 -13.63
C ARG A 69 14.45 9.53 -12.51
N PHE A 70 15.64 9.91 -12.01
CA PHE A 70 15.73 10.92 -10.96
C PHE A 70 15.44 12.34 -11.45
N GLN A 71 15.75 12.65 -12.71
CA GLN A 71 15.36 13.92 -13.30
C GLN A 71 13.83 14.04 -13.37
N ARG A 72 13.15 13.03 -13.94
CA ARG A 72 11.68 13.01 -13.99
C ARG A 72 11.07 13.08 -12.59
N MET A 73 11.67 12.41 -11.60
CA MET A 73 11.21 12.48 -10.21
C MET A 73 11.29 13.90 -9.64
N ARG A 74 12.32 14.68 -9.98
CA ARG A 74 12.42 16.10 -9.60
C ARG A 74 11.32 16.92 -10.27
N ASP A 75 11.18 16.78 -11.58
CA ASP A 75 10.22 17.53 -12.38
C ASP A 75 8.76 17.28 -11.97
N GLU A 76 8.43 16.03 -11.60
CA GLU A 76 7.12 15.67 -11.06
C GLU A 76 6.93 16.17 -9.63
N PHE A 77 7.97 16.10 -8.79
CA PHE A 77 7.88 16.55 -7.41
C PHE A 77 7.52 18.03 -7.29
N ASP A 78 8.08 18.86 -8.17
CA ASP A 78 7.77 20.29 -8.22
C ASP A 78 6.33 20.59 -8.66
N LYS A 79 5.69 19.67 -9.39
CA LYS A 79 4.33 19.84 -9.93
C LYS A 79 3.25 19.25 -9.04
N VAL A 80 3.44 18.02 -8.55
CA VAL A 80 2.42 17.23 -7.86
C VAL A 80 2.86 16.75 -6.46
N GLY A 81 4.09 17.05 -6.05
CA GLY A 81 4.63 16.66 -4.75
C GLY A 81 5.16 15.22 -4.72
N MET A 82 5.09 14.59 -3.55
CA MET A 82 5.66 13.26 -3.32
C MET A 82 5.10 12.21 -4.30
N ARG A 83 6.00 11.48 -4.99
CA ARG A 83 5.62 10.34 -5.84
C ARG A 83 4.99 9.24 -4.97
N ARG A 84 3.88 8.67 -5.43
CA ARG A 84 3.22 7.53 -4.79
C ARG A 84 3.37 6.30 -5.67
N SER A 85 3.90 5.22 -5.09
CA SER A 85 4.15 3.97 -5.78
C SER A 85 3.50 2.81 -5.02
N VAL A 86 2.96 1.83 -5.74
CA VAL A 86 2.36 0.62 -5.16
C VAL A 86 2.96 -0.63 -5.79
N GLU A 87 3.23 -1.65 -4.98
CA GLU A 87 3.76 -2.94 -5.43
C GLU A 87 2.93 -4.09 -4.83
N GLY A 88 2.65 -5.10 -5.65
CA GLY A 88 1.90 -6.30 -5.27
C GLY A 88 2.83 -7.47 -4.96
N VAL A 89 2.65 -8.09 -3.79
CA VAL A 89 3.32 -9.32 -3.38
C VAL A 89 2.39 -10.48 -3.66
N LEU A 90 2.73 -11.30 -4.65
CA LEU A 90 1.98 -12.53 -4.97
C LEU A 90 2.73 -13.73 -4.42
N LEU A 91 1.99 -14.61 -3.77
CA LEU A 91 2.52 -15.80 -3.13
C LEU A 91 1.93 -17.06 -3.76
N VAL A 92 2.78 -18.05 -3.99
CA VAL A 92 2.43 -19.42 -4.34
C VAL A 92 3.20 -20.36 -3.42
N HIS A 93 2.96 -21.67 -3.50
CA HIS A 93 3.83 -22.63 -2.84
C HIS A 93 4.32 -23.71 -3.79
N GLU A 94 5.50 -24.24 -3.49
CA GLU A 94 6.03 -25.46 -4.11
C GLU A 94 6.59 -26.33 -2.99
N HIS A 95 6.18 -27.59 -2.93
CA HIS A 95 6.57 -28.54 -1.87
C HIS A 95 6.38 -28.03 -0.42
N GLY A 96 5.33 -27.22 -0.18
CA GLY A 96 5.01 -26.66 1.14
C GLY A 96 5.81 -25.41 1.51
N LEU A 97 6.65 -24.89 0.61
CA LEU A 97 7.44 -23.69 0.82
C LEU A 97 6.81 -22.49 0.09
N PRO A 98 6.54 -21.37 0.78
CA PRO A 98 6.06 -20.15 0.14
C PRO A 98 7.11 -19.53 -0.81
N HIS A 99 6.67 -19.11 -1.99
CA HIS A 99 7.48 -18.44 -3.00
C HIS A 99 6.84 -17.11 -3.38
N VAL A 100 7.66 -16.06 -3.56
CA VAL A 100 7.22 -14.76 -4.07
C VAL A 100 7.44 -14.71 -5.58
N LEU A 101 6.40 -14.33 -6.34
CA LEU A 101 6.53 -14.12 -7.78
C LEU A 101 7.21 -12.77 -8.05
N LEU A 102 8.26 -12.79 -8.88
CA LEU A 102 9.05 -11.61 -9.25
C LEU A 102 9.14 -11.49 -10.78
N LEU A 103 9.21 -10.26 -11.26
CA LEU A 103 9.55 -9.92 -12.63
C LEU A 103 11.08 -9.83 -12.74
N GLN A 104 11.66 -10.70 -13.56
CA GLN A 104 13.10 -10.67 -13.85
C GLN A 104 13.37 -9.87 -15.12
N LEU A 105 14.19 -8.83 -15.02
CA LEU A 105 14.68 -8.06 -16.18
C LEU A 105 16.17 -8.34 -16.36
N GLY A 106 16.54 -8.99 -17.46
CA GLY A 106 17.92 -9.44 -17.66
C GLY A 106 18.36 -10.47 -16.62
N ALA A 107 19.65 -10.47 -16.23
CA ALA A 107 20.20 -11.52 -15.39
C ALA A 107 20.02 -11.31 -13.87
N THR A 108 20.10 -10.07 -13.39
CA THR A 108 20.28 -9.77 -11.95
C THR A 108 19.29 -8.76 -11.40
N PHE A 109 18.32 -8.31 -12.19
CA PHE A 109 17.38 -7.28 -11.79
C PHE A 109 15.99 -7.87 -11.60
N PHE A 110 15.45 -7.69 -10.40
CA PHE A 110 14.16 -8.25 -10.00
C PHE A 110 13.24 -7.15 -9.47
N LYS A 111 11.97 -7.23 -9.83
CA LYS A 111 10.92 -6.29 -9.41
C LYS A 111 9.67 -7.03 -8.96
N LEU A 112 8.94 -6.43 -8.01
CA LEU A 112 7.54 -6.76 -7.80
C LEU A 112 6.70 -6.12 -8.91
N PRO A 113 5.59 -6.75 -9.33
CA PRO A 113 4.62 -6.08 -10.20
C PRO A 113 3.98 -4.90 -9.47
N GLY A 114 3.79 -3.79 -10.18
CA GLY A 114 3.37 -2.53 -9.59
C GLY A 114 3.89 -1.35 -10.39
N GLY A 115 3.90 -0.17 -9.75
CA GLY A 115 4.30 1.06 -10.41
C GLY A 115 3.78 2.31 -9.74
N GLU A 116 3.75 3.37 -10.53
CA GLU A 116 3.41 4.72 -10.08
C GLU A 116 1.90 4.96 -10.19
N LEU A 117 1.34 5.59 -9.16
CA LEU A 117 -0.05 6.02 -9.14
C LEU A 117 -0.21 7.36 -9.87
N ASN A 118 -1.37 7.53 -10.50
CA ASN A 118 -1.79 8.83 -11.01
C ASN A 118 -2.10 9.79 -9.85
N PRO A 119 -2.04 11.13 -10.08
CA PRO A 119 -2.46 12.09 -9.08
C PRO A 119 -3.91 11.86 -8.63
N GLY A 120 -4.13 11.76 -7.32
CA GLY A 120 -5.46 11.50 -6.75
C GLY A 120 -5.97 10.06 -6.90
N GLU A 121 -5.27 9.18 -7.60
CA GLU A 121 -5.65 7.76 -7.73
C GLU A 121 -5.58 7.06 -6.36
N ASP A 122 -6.56 6.19 -6.11
CA ASP A 122 -6.59 5.28 -4.98
C ASP A 122 -5.52 4.19 -5.12
N GLU A 123 -4.92 3.81 -4.01
CA GLU A 123 -3.78 2.88 -4.03
C GLU A 123 -4.18 1.46 -4.43
N VAL A 124 -5.34 0.99 -3.97
CA VAL A 124 -5.85 -0.36 -4.26
C VAL A 124 -6.28 -0.42 -5.72
N ASP A 125 -7.08 0.55 -6.18
CA ASP A 125 -7.53 0.59 -7.57
C ASP A 125 -6.37 0.79 -8.55
N GLY A 126 -5.42 1.65 -8.19
CA GLY A 126 -4.20 1.85 -8.97
C GLY A 126 -3.34 0.59 -9.04
N LEU A 127 -3.22 -0.17 -7.93
CA LEU A 127 -2.53 -1.45 -7.95
C LEU A 127 -3.26 -2.46 -8.85
N LYS A 128 -4.60 -2.57 -8.79
CA LYS A 128 -5.36 -3.44 -9.70
C LYS A 128 -5.13 -3.10 -11.18
N ARG A 129 -5.10 -1.80 -11.52
CA ARG A 129 -4.76 -1.33 -12.86
C ARG A 129 -3.35 -1.77 -13.27
N LEU A 130 -2.35 -1.51 -12.43
CA LEU A 130 -0.95 -1.84 -12.68
C LEU A 130 -0.71 -3.36 -12.79
N MET A 131 -1.38 -4.15 -11.95
CA MET A 131 -1.37 -5.62 -12.01
C MET A 131 -1.96 -6.13 -13.33
N THR A 132 -3.07 -5.56 -13.77
CA THR A 132 -3.68 -5.90 -15.06
C THR A 132 -2.80 -5.50 -16.24
N GLU A 133 -2.19 -4.32 -16.20
CA GLU A 133 -1.24 -3.87 -17.21
C GLU A 133 -0.01 -4.78 -17.28
N THR A 134 0.47 -5.26 -16.13
CA THR A 134 1.72 -6.02 -16.02
C THR A 134 1.54 -7.52 -16.26
N LEU A 135 0.47 -8.14 -15.74
CA LEU A 135 0.24 -9.59 -15.74
C LEU A 135 -1.10 -10.00 -16.33
N GLY A 136 -1.96 -9.06 -16.70
CA GLY A 136 -3.28 -9.35 -17.25
C GLY A 136 -3.22 -10.07 -18.59
N ARG A 137 -4.23 -10.90 -18.83
CA ARG A 137 -4.39 -11.67 -20.07
C ARG A 137 -4.79 -10.76 -21.23
N GLN A 138 -4.36 -11.11 -22.44
CA GLN A 138 -4.69 -10.38 -23.67
C GLN A 138 -5.96 -10.89 -24.36
N ASP A 139 -6.55 -11.98 -23.88
CA ASP A 139 -7.79 -12.57 -24.43
C ASP A 139 -9.07 -11.85 -24.00
N GLY A 140 -8.95 -10.70 -23.32
CA GLY A 140 -10.06 -9.88 -22.88
C GLY A 140 -10.73 -10.37 -21.59
N VAL A 141 -10.27 -11.48 -21.00
CA VAL A 141 -10.77 -11.94 -19.70
C VAL A 141 -10.20 -11.02 -18.62
N LYS A 142 -11.09 -10.26 -17.97
CA LYS A 142 -10.71 -9.43 -16.82
C LYS A 142 -10.34 -10.32 -15.65
N GLN A 143 -9.09 -10.21 -15.21
CA GLN A 143 -8.64 -10.81 -13.96
C GLN A 143 -9.15 -9.95 -12.80
N ASP A 144 -9.86 -10.56 -11.86
CA ASP A 144 -10.17 -9.91 -10.60
C ASP A 144 -8.98 -10.09 -9.64
N TRP A 145 -8.49 -8.97 -9.12
CA TRP A 145 -7.34 -8.91 -8.22
C TRP A 145 -7.82 -8.62 -6.81
N THR A 146 -7.66 -9.59 -5.91
CA THR A 146 -7.96 -9.43 -4.50
C THR A 146 -6.75 -8.83 -3.79
N ILE A 147 -6.78 -7.51 -3.58
CA ILE A 147 -5.75 -6.78 -2.85
C ILE A 147 -6.10 -6.83 -1.36
N GLU A 148 -5.22 -7.44 -0.57
CA GLU A 148 -5.35 -7.58 0.88
C GLU A 148 -4.64 -6.41 1.59
N ASP A 149 -4.21 -6.60 2.83
CA ASP A 149 -3.59 -5.55 3.63
C ASP A 149 -2.21 -5.11 3.09
N ALA A 150 -1.86 -3.87 3.46
CA ALA A 150 -0.50 -3.36 3.26
C ALA A 150 0.49 -4.12 4.15
N VAL A 151 1.50 -4.71 3.53
CA VAL A 151 2.56 -5.49 4.21
C VAL A 151 3.79 -4.67 4.55
N GLY A 152 3.93 -3.48 3.94
CA GLY A 152 5.08 -2.63 4.19
C GLY A 152 4.97 -1.26 3.55
N ASN A 153 5.76 -0.33 4.07
CA ASN A 153 5.91 1.01 3.54
C ASN A 153 7.40 1.36 3.47
N TRP A 154 7.80 1.99 2.38
CA TRP A 154 9.16 2.47 2.15
C TRP A 154 9.13 3.92 1.72
N TRP A 155 10.08 4.70 2.23
CA TRP A 155 10.20 6.12 1.94
C TRP A 155 11.57 6.42 1.35
N ARG A 156 11.56 7.25 0.31
CA ARG A 156 12.76 7.81 -0.30
C ARG A 156 12.92 9.27 0.17
N PRO A 157 13.97 9.61 0.94
CA PRO A 157 14.13 10.96 1.47
C PRO A 157 14.59 11.97 0.40
N ASN A 158 15.45 11.53 -0.53
CA ASN A 158 16.16 12.36 -1.52
C ASN A 158 15.99 11.81 -2.95
N PHE A 159 16.43 12.55 -3.96
CA PHE A 159 16.43 12.07 -5.36
C PHE A 159 17.64 11.15 -5.63
N GLU A 160 17.75 10.11 -4.82
CA GLU A 160 18.85 9.15 -4.76
C GLU A 160 18.30 7.73 -4.54
N PRO A 161 19.07 6.66 -4.80
CA PRO A 161 18.58 5.27 -4.73
C PRO A 161 18.08 4.80 -3.35
N ALA A 162 18.61 5.34 -2.25
CA ALA A 162 18.33 4.86 -0.89
C ALA A 162 16.84 5.00 -0.50
N GLN A 163 16.31 3.96 0.15
CA GLN A 163 14.95 3.89 0.68
C GLN A 163 14.98 3.27 2.08
N TYR A 164 14.04 3.68 2.93
CA TYR A 164 13.97 3.26 4.33
C TYR A 164 12.56 2.81 4.70
N PRO A 165 12.39 1.80 5.58
CA PRO A 165 11.08 1.33 6.02
C PRO A 165 10.42 2.23 7.06
N TYR A 166 10.88 3.48 7.17
CA TYR A 166 10.36 4.54 8.03
C TYR A 166 10.77 5.91 7.45
N ILE A 167 10.08 6.97 7.87
CA ILE A 167 10.48 8.33 7.53
C ILE A 167 11.68 8.71 8.41
N LEU A 168 12.81 9.06 7.80
CA LEU A 168 14.01 9.47 8.53
C LEU A 168 13.76 10.74 9.37
N PRO A 169 14.48 10.91 10.51
CA PRO A 169 14.43 12.14 11.29
C PRO A 169 14.70 13.39 10.44
N HIS A 170 13.98 14.48 10.74
CA HIS A 170 14.08 15.78 10.08
C HIS A 170 13.67 15.82 8.59
N ILE A 171 13.32 14.69 7.99
CA ILE A 171 12.74 14.65 6.63
C ILE A 171 11.24 14.89 6.71
N THR A 172 10.83 16.12 6.36
CA THR A 172 9.41 16.51 6.32
C THR A 172 8.78 16.35 4.94
N LYS A 173 9.60 16.20 3.89
CA LYS A 173 9.17 16.12 2.48
C LYS A 173 9.92 14.99 1.74
N PRO A 174 9.59 13.71 2.00
CA PRO A 174 10.13 12.61 1.22
C PRO A 174 9.72 12.72 -0.25
N LYS A 175 10.55 12.18 -1.15
CA LYS A 175 10.38 12.28 -2.61
C LYS A 175 9.50 11.17 -3.18
N GLU A 176 9.50 10.01 -2.51
CA GLU A 176 8.67 8.87 -2.89
C GLU A 176 8.18 8.16 -1.62
N HIS A 177 6.91 7.77 -1.62
CA HIS A 177 6.36 6.79 -0.69
C HIS A 177 5.86 5.60 -1.50
N LYS A 178 6.44 4.43 -1.19
CA LYS A 178 6.11 3.16 -1.80
C LYS A 178 5.38 2.29 -0.79
N ARG A 179 4.21 1.77 -1.17
CA ARG A 179 3.42 0.85 -0.34
C ARG A 179 3.37 -0.53 -0.99
N LEU A 180 3.58 -1.57 -0.18
CA LEU A 180 3.52 -2.95 -0.62
C LEU A 180 2.21 -3.55 -0.10
N PHE A 181 1.51 -4.28 -0.96
CA PHE A 181 0.27 -4.98 -0.62
C PHE A 181 0.41 -6.47 -0.90
N LEU A 182 -0.18 -7.29 -0.03
CA LEU A 182 -0.40 -8.69 -0.36
C LEU A 182 -1.51 -8.81 -1.41
N VAL A 183 -1.30 -9.61 -2.45
CA VAL A 183 -2.31 -9.89 -3.47
C VAL A 183 -2.67 -11.37 -3.41
N GLN A 184 -3.90 -11.66 -3.00
CA GLN A 184 -4.40 -13.02 -2.86
C GLN A 184 -4.74 -13.58 -4.26
N LEU A 185 -3.98 -14.59 -4.68
CA LEU A 185 -4.27 -15.33 -5.91
C LEU A 185 -5.45 -16.28 -5.71
N GLN A 186 -6.20 -16.50 -6.79
CA GLN A 186 -7.26 -17.50 -6.84
C GLN A 186 -6.67 -18.91 -7.01
N GLU A 187 -7.42 -19.95 -6.60
CA GLU A 187 -6.96 -21.35 -6.67
C GLU A 187 -6.61 -21.79 -8.09
N LYS A 188 -7.40 -21.35 -9.08
CA LYS A 188 -7.12 -21.51 -10.50
C LYS A 188 -7.45 -20.23 -11.23
N VAL A 189 -6.51 -19.76 -12.03
CA VAL A 189 -6.79 -18.85 -13.13
C VAL A 189 -7.16 -19.75 -14.31
N CYS A 190 -8.45 -19.78 -14.68
CA CYS A 190 -8.95 -20.57 -15.82
C CYS A 190 -8.24 -20.20 -17.13
#